data_AF-A0A6A8AH99-F1
#
_entry.id   AF-A0A6A8AH99-F1
#
_cell.length_a   1.000
_cell.length_b   1.000
_cell.length_c   1.000
_cell.angle_alpha   90.00
_cell.angle_beta   90.00
_cell.angle_gamma   90.00
#
_symmetry.space_group_name_H-M   'P 1'
#
loop_
_entity.id
_entity.type
_entity.pdbx_description
1 polymer ?
#
loop_
_entity_poly.entity_id
_entity_poly.type
_entity_poly.pdbx_seq_one_letter_code
_entity_poly.pdbx_strand_id
1 'polypeptide(L)'
;MGTRESFEKVIMDWRTLAVIAVVTILWRTFISIDKEIALWESVCSGVVLLILGWFIFGYLYYLSRTETSWLISNKLAQGIAISVSALNVYVLVYYAMRWFRLMTETEVYVPRDFLLRDARYAMLVLAYCGIIWATGHLRKMHDNYMLVTEKMPERRKPGAQEALFKIITDERSVIVILGVVFLWRSFISFDKQIVLWECMCSGIALFIMGWVLFGYISSLTVRAVRPSVAKIYQGFAFALFAVNMYALVYYGMRWYGLIYFAGAEEALVPLDFLFRDVRYFMLVIFYCTAIVLSKYLEKASEECEYLIKKESKA
;
A
#
# COMPACT_ATOMS: atom_id res chain seq x y z
N MET A 1 8.15 32.21 5.62
CA MET A 1 8.00 30.81 6.09
C MET A 1 6.58 30.64 6.57
N GLY A 2 5.73 30.02 5.75
CA GLY A 2 4.29 29.92 6.01
C GLY A 2 3.95 28.69 6.86
N THR A 3 2.88 28.77 7.65
CA THR A 3 2.35 27.72 8.53
C THR A 3 2.18 26.33 7.86
N ARG A 4 2.08 26.27 6.52
CA ARG A 4 2.08 25.02 5.75
C ARG A 4 3.42 24.26 5.81
N GLU A 5 4.56 24.94 5.67
CA GLU A 5 5.87 24.29 5.70
C GLU A 5 6.20 23.71 7.07
N SER A 6 5.75 24.37 8.16
CA SER A 6 5.93 23.86 9.52
C SER A 6 5.10 22.61 9.77
N PHE A 7 3.85 22.57 9.29
CA PHE A 7 2.95 21.44 9.51
C PHE A 7 3.39 20.19 8.73
N GLU A 8 3.84 20.36 7.49
CA GLU A 8 4.38 19.28 6.67
C GLU A 8 5.64 18.67 7.26
N LYS A 9 6.57 19.49 7.75
CA LYS A 9 7.79 19.01 8.41
C LYS A 9 7.49 18.21 9.69
N VAL A 10 6.47 18.62 10.45
CA VAL A 10 6.05 17.92 11.68
C VAL A 10 5.40 16.57 11.36
N ILE A 11 4.53 16.49 10.34
CA ILE A 11 3.87 15.23 9.95
C ILE A 11 4.89 14.20 9.42
N MET A 12 5.92 14.65 8.72
CA MET A 12 6.94 13.78 8.12
C MET A 12 8.03 13.35 9.11
N ASP A 13 8.03 13.85 10.34
CA ASP A 13 8.99 13.43 11.36
C ASP A 13 8.67 12.02 11.86
N TRP A 14 9.70 11.19 12.00
CA TRP A 14 9.57 9.80 12.44
C TRP A 14 8.97 9.71 13.84
N ARG A 15 9.24 10.72 14.69
CA ARG A 15 8.68 10.82 16.05
C ARG A 15 7.17 10.95 16.01
N THR A 16 6.65 11.80 15.12
CA THR A 16 5.22 12.00 14.92
C THR A 16 4.57 10.72 14.39
N LEU A 17 5.22 10.02 13.46
CA LEU A 17 4.74 8.72 12.95
C LEU A 17 4.70 7.64 14.06
N ALA A 18 5.70 7.60 14.93
CA ALA A 18 5.71 6.71 16.09
C ALA A 18 4.57 7.04 17.07
N VAL A 19 4.32 8.32 17.33
CA VAL A 19 3.18 8.76 18.16
C VAL A 19 1.86 8.35 17.51
N ILE A 20 1.67 8.56 16.20
CA ILE A 20 0.47 8.12 15.48
C ILE A 20 0.28 6.61 15.63
N ALA A 21 1.32 5.80 15.47
CA ALA A 21 1.25 4.35 15.65
C ALA A 21 0.87 3.95 17.08
N VAL A 22 1.47 4.56 18.10
CA VAL A 22 1.16 4.30 19.52
C VAL A 22 -0.28 4.70 19.85
N VAL A 23 -0.70 5.91 19.47
CA VAL A 23 -2.08 6.40 19.68
C VAL A 23 -3.08 5.48 19.00
N THR A 24 -2.77 5.00 17.79
CA THR A 24 -3.61 4.05 17.05
C THR A 24 -3.76 2.74 17.81
N ILE A 25 -2.67 2.16 18.30
CA ILE A 25 -2.71 0.91 19.06
C ILE A 25 -3.53 1.12 20.33
N LEU A 26 -3.25 2.17 21.10
CA LEU A 26 -3.98 2.48 22.34
C LEU A 26 -5.47 2.70 22.11
N TRP A 27 -5.84 3.47 21.07
CA TRP A 27 -7.23 3.69 20.67
C TRP A 27 -7.95 2.39 20.33
N ARG A 28 -7.28 1.48 19.59
CA ARG A 28 -7.85 0.17 19.27
C ARG A 28 -7.95 -0.73 20.47
N THR A 29 -6.95 -0.76 21.34
CA THR A 29 -7.02 -1.51 22.59
C THR A 29 -8.18 -1.03 23.46
N PHE A 30 -8.42 0.28 23.54
CA PHE A 30 -9.53 0.86 24.28
C PHE A 30 -10.90 0.44 23.71
N ILE A 31 -11.12 0.61 22.40
CA ILE A 31 -12.36 0.19 21.74
C ILE A 31 -12.59 -1.33 21.84
N SER A 32 -11.52 -2.13 21.89
CA SER A 32 -11.63 -3.59 21.95
C SER A 32 -12.11 -4.13 23.31
N ILE A 33 -12.11 -3.31 24.37
CA ILE A 33 -12.43 -3.76 25.74
C ILE A 33 -13.84 -4.34 25.80
N ASP A 34 -14.79 -3.68 25.14
CA ASP A 34 -16.21 -4.04 25.17
C ASP A 34 -16.54 -5.17 24.17
N LYS A 35 -15.56 -5.61 23.38
CA LYS A 35 -15.63 -6.64 22.31
C LYS A 35 -16.58 -6.32 21.14
N GLU A 36 -17.57 -5.46 21.36
CA GLU A 36 -18.43 -4.85 20.36
C GLU A 36 -17.79 -3.56 19.81
N ILE A 37 -18.30 -3.04 18.69
CA ILE A 37 -17.93 -1.71 18.21
C ILE A 37 -19.20 -0.91 18.01
N ALA A 38 -19.26 0.26 18.62
CA ALA A 38 -20.31 1.20 18.32
C ALA A 38 -20.08 1.81 16.93
N LEU A 39 -21.17 2.11 16.22
CA LEU A 39 -21.10 2.72 14.90
C LEU A 39 -20.22 3.99 14.88
N TRP A 40 -20.33 4.83 15.91
CA TRP A 40 -19.56 6.06 16.01
C TRP A 40 -18.04 5.81 16.13
N GLU A 41 -17.61 4.75 16.82
CA GLU A 41 -16.19 4.37 16.94
C GLU A 41 -15.63 3.93 15.59
N SER A 42 -16.42 3.17 14.82
CA SER A 42 -16.08 2.77 13.46
C SER A 42 -16.06 3.97 12.49
N VAL A 43 -16.97 4.93 12.65
CA VAL A 43 -17.00 6.16 11.86
C VAL A 43 -15.78 7.01 12.16
N CYS A 44 -15.44 7.25 13.44
CA CYS A 44 -14.24 7.99 13.82
C CYS A 44 -12.97 7.38 13.23
N SER A 45 -12.78 6.06 13.39
CA SER A 45 -11.61 5.37 12.81
C SER A 45 -11.55 5.48 11.28
N GLY A 46 -12.67 5.32 10.59
CA GLY A 46 -12.73 5.40 9.13
C GLY A 46 -12.49 6.81 8.59
N VAL A 47 -13.10 7.83 9.20
CA VAL A 47 -12.94 9.23 8.81
C VAL A 47 -11.48 9.67 8.98
N VAL A 48 -10.81 9.29 10.07
CA VAL A 48 -9.38 9.60 10.28
C VAL A 48 -8.52 9.02 9.15
N LEU A 49 -8.74 7.76 8.77
CA LEU A 49 -8.00 7.13 7.67
C LEU A 49 -8.28 7.79 6.31
N LEU A 50 -9.53 8.17 6.05
CA LEU A 50 -9.89 8.87 4.81
C LEU A 50 -9.21 10.24 4.73
N ILE A 51 -9.29 11.05 5.80
CA ILE A 51 -8.65 12.36 5.84
C ILE A 51 -7.14 12.22 5.66
N LEU A 52 -6.50 11.30 6.39
CA LEU A 52 -5.06 11.06 6.31
C LEU A 52 -4.65 10.63 4.89
N GLY A 53 -5.33 9.65 4.32
CA GLY A 53 -5.04 9.11 3.00
C GLY A 53 -5.18 10.15 1.87
N TRP A 54 -6.26 10.94 1.90
CA TRP A 54 -6.49 12.00 0.90
C TRP A 54 -5.53 13.18 1.08
N PHE A 55 -5.15 13.50 2.32
CA PHE A 55 -4.12 14.51 2.59
C PHE A 55 -2.76 14.11 1.98
N ILE A 56 -2.34 12.86 2.20
CA ILE A 56 -1.10 12.32 1.61
C ILE A 56 -1.18 12.34 0.07
N PHE A 57 -2.31 11.93 -0.50
CA PHE A 57 -2.53 11.96 -1.94
C PHE A 57 -2.41 13.38 -2.50
N GLY A 58 -3.10 14.35 -1.90
CA GLY A 58 -3.04 15.75 -2.33
C GLY A 58 -1.63 16.31 -2.28
N TYR A 59 -0.87 15.98 -1.23
CA TYR A 59 0.53 16.37 -1.09
C TYR A 59 1.42 15.75 -2.19
N LEU A 60 1.30 14.44 -2.42
CA LEU A 60 2.08 13.75 -3.46
C LEU A 60 1.71 14.21 -4.88
N TYR A 61 0.44 14.51 -5.12
CA TYR A 61 -0.01 15.06 -6.38
C TYR A 61 0.60 16.44 -6.63
N TYR A 62 0.61 17.30 -5.61
CA TYR A 62 1.30 18.59 -5.66
C TYR A 62 2.81 18.42 -5.96
N LEU A 63 3.48 17.51 -5.25
CA LEU A 63 4.90 17.21 -5.46
C LEU A 63 5.16 16.69 -6.89
N SER A 64 4.26 15.87 -7.43
CA SER A 64 4.40 15.34 -8.80
C SER A 64 4.28 16.40 -9.91
N ARG A 65 3.55 17.49 -9.63
CA ARG A 65 3.37 18.62 -10.56
C ARG A 65 4.42 19.71 -10.41
N THR A 66 5.20 19.68 -9.33
CA THR A 66 6.26 20.65 -9.11
C THR A 66 7.38 20.35 -10.10
N GLU A 67 7.62 21.27 -11.04
CA GLU A 67 8.70 21.12 -12.00
C GLU A 67 10.03 21.18 -11.27
N THR A 68 10.78 20.09 -11.34
CA THR A 68 12.15 20.04 -10.84
C THR A 68 13.10 19.61 -11.93
N SER A 69 14.36 19.96 -11.71
CA SER A 69 15.52 19.50 -12.44
C SER A 69 15.57 17.96 -12.55
N TRP A 70 14.93 17.22 -11.65
CA TRP A 70 14.97 15.76 -11.59
C TRP A 70 13.63 15.10 -11.97
N LEU A 71 13.42 14.86 -13.27
CA LEU A 71 12.18 14.31 -13.84
C LEU A 71 11.75 12.96 -13.22
N ILE A 72 12.70 12.16 -12.72
CA ILE A 72 12.41 10.89 -12.04
C ILE A 72 11.74 11.11 -10.69
N SER A 73 12.06 12.20 -9.98
CA SER A 73 11.39 12.56 -8.73
C SER A 73 9.88 12.74 -8.92
N ASN A 74 9.49 13.42 -10.00
CA ASN A 74 8.09 13.66 -10.33
C ASN A 74 7.36 12.35 -10.67
N LYS A 75 8.03 11.44 -11.38
CA LYS A 75 7.51 10.10 -11.67
C LYS A 75 7.39 9.23 -10.42
N LEU A 76 8.33 9.33 -9.48
CA LEU A 76 8.25 8.67 -8.18
C LEU A 76 7.08 9.20 -7.35
N ALA A 77 6.93 10.53 -7.24
CA ALA A 77 5.81 11.15 -6.55
C ALA A 77 4.46 10.74 -7.16
N GLN A 78 4.37 10.71 -8.51
CA GLN A 78 3.20 10.23 -9.23
C GLN A 78 2.92 8.75 -8.94
N GLY A 79 3.93 7.88 -8.97
CA GLY A 79 3.77 6.45 -8.68
C GLY A 79 3.29 6.19 -7.26
N ILE A 80 3.84 6.91 -6.26
CA ILE A 80 3.37 6.83 -4.87
C ILE A 80 1.94 7.38 -4.76
N ALA A 81 1.61 8.47 -5.45
CA ALA A 81 0.25 9.03 -5.45
C ALA A 81 -0.78 8.02 -5.97
N ILE A 82 -0.48 7.29 -7.05
CA ILE A 82 -1.38 6.25 -7.58
C ILE A 82 -1.52 5.11 -6.56
N SER A 83 -0.43 4.65 -5.93
CA SER A 83 -0.49 3.64 -4.87
C SER A 83 -1.35 4.09 -3.68
N VAL A 84 -1.20 5.33 -3.24
CA VAL A 84 -2.04 5.92 -2.18
C VAL A 84 -3.49 6.02 -2.61
N SER A 85 -3.76 6.42 -3.86
CA SER A 85 -5.13 6.47 -4.40
C SER A 85 -5.79 5.10 -4.37
N ALA A 86 -5.07 4.03 -4.73
CA ALA A 86 -5.59 2.67 -4.67
C ALA A 86 -5.95 2.27 -3.22
N LEU A 87 -5.08 2.57 -2.25
CA LEU A 87 -5.37 2.37 -0.83
C LEU A 87 -6.54 3.23 -0.33
N ASN A 88 -6.67 4.48 -0.77
CA ASN A 88 -7.77 5.36 -0.38
C ASN A 88 -9.12 4.83 -0.88
N VAL A 89 -9.20 4.39 -2.14
CA VAL A 89 -10.40 3.77 -2.69
C VAL A 89 -10.71 2.47 -1.95
N TYR A 90 -9.69 1.67 -1.65
CA TYR A 90 -9.85 0.47 -0.82
C TYR A 90 -10.48 0.79 0.54
N VAL A 91 -9.93 1.77 1.27
CA VAL A 91 -10.40 2.20 2.60
C VAL A 91 -11.82 2.74 2.52
N LEU A 92 -12.13 3.55 1.52
CA LEU A 92 -13.46 4.10 1.30
C LEU A 92 -14.49 2.98 1.12
N VAL A 93 -14.23 2.03 0.23
CA VAL A 93 -15.13 0.90 0.00
C VAL A 93 -15.25 0.00 1.23
N TYR A 94 -14.14 -0.24 1.93
CA TYR A 94 -14.12 -1.02 3.17
C TYR A 94 -15.00 -0.39 4.26
N TYR A 95 -14.85 0.91 4.51
CA TYR A 95 -15.63 1.59 5.55
C TYR A 95 -17.07 1.86 5.14
N ALA A 96 -17.34 2.15 3.86
CA ALA A 96 -18.71 2.30 3.36
C ALA A 96 -19.54 1.04 3.60
N MET A 97 -19.02 -0.14 3.23
CA MET A 97 -19.69 -1.41 3.51
C MET A 97 -19.83 -1.69 5.00
N ARG A 98 -18.78 -1.38 5.76
CA ARG A 98 -18.80 -1.61 7.20
C ARG A 98 -19.86 -0.76 7.91
N TRP A 99 -19.94 0.52 7.58
CA TRP A 99 -20.98 1.41 8.12
C TRP A 99 -22.36 0.98 7.66
N PHE A 100 -22.51 0.54 6.41
CA PHE A 100 -23.77 0.00 5.91
C PHE A 100 -24.24 -1.22 6.71
N ARG A 101 -23.35 -2.19 6.97
CA ARG A 101 -23.66 -3.38 7.78
C ARG A 101 -24.02 -3.00 9.22
N LEU A 102 -23.22 -2.14 9.86
CA LEU A 102 -23.49 -1.63 11.22
C LEU A 102 -24.82 -0.88 11.34
N MET A 103 -25.34 -0.30 10.25
CA MET A 103 -26.64 0.36 10.23
C MET A 103 -27.82 -0.61 9.97
N THR A 104 -27.57 -1.74 9.31
CA THR A 104 -28.64 -2.58 8.75
C THR A 104 -28.80 -3.91 9.49
N GLU A 105 -27.72 -4.45 10.08
CA GLU A 105 -27.69 -5.77 10.71
C GLU A 105 -27.43 -5.64 12.22
N THR A 106 -28.21 -6.34 13.05
CA THR A 106 -27.86 -6.61 14.45
C THR A 106 -26.79 -7.69 14.47
N GLU A 107 -25.52 -7.28 14.61
CA GLU A 107 -24.36 -8.13 14.37
C GLU A 107 -24.31 -9.37 15.27
N VAL A 108 -24.29 -10.56 14.66
CA VAL A 108 -23.78 -11.78 15.30
C VAL A 108 -22.31 -11.92 14.91
N TYR A 109 -21.41 -11.24 15.62
CA TYR A 109 -19.97 -11.40 15.37
C TYR A 109 -19.49 -12.80 15.80
N VAL A 110 -18.65 -13.40 14.97
CA VAL A 110 -17.86 -14.57 15.38
C VAL A 110 -16.86 -14.12 16.47
N PRO A 111 -16.72 -14.83 17.60
CA PRO A 111 -16.00 -14.37 18.80
C PRO A 111 -14.52 -13.96 18.63
N ARG A 112 -13.89 -14.16 17.46
CA ARG A 112 -12.49 -13.78 17.16
C ARG A 112 -12.34 -12.62 16.19
N ASP A 113 -13.42 -12.06 15.65
CA ASP A 113 -13.35 -10.99 14.64
C ASP A 113 -12.76 -9.69 15.21
N PHE A 114 -12.95 -9.42 16.51
CA PHE A 114 -12.52 -8.15 17.13
C PHE A 114 -11.00 -7.89 17.07
N LEU A 115 -10.14 -8.86 17.41
CA LEU A 115 -8.67 -8.70 17.35
C LEU A 115 -8.16 -8.54 15.92
N LEU A 116 -8.72 -9.30 14.99
CA LEU A 116 -8.29 -9.33 13.59
C LEU A 116 -8.78 -8.06 12.86
N ARG A 117 -9.93 -7.52 13.25
CA ARG A 117 -10.43 -6.19 12.86
C ARG A 117 -9.54 -5.06 13.36
N ASP A 118 -8.99 -5.16 14.57
CA ASP A 118 -8.07 -4.16 15.11
C ASP A 118 -6.71 -4.22 14.43
N ALA A 119 -6.21 -5.43 14.18
CA ALA A 119 -5.02 -5.65 13.37
C ALA A 119 -5.18 -5.06 11.96
N ARG A 120 -6.30 -5.27 11.27
CA ARG A 120 -6.57 -4.68 9.95
C ARG A 120 -6.46 -3.15 9.95
N TYR A 121 -7.07 -2.49 10.94
CA TYR A 121 -6.98 -1.04 11.06
C TYR A 121 -5.54 -0.58 11.31
N ALA A 122 -4.87 -1.20 12.27
CA ALA A 122 -3.49 -0.88 12.60
C ALA A 122 -2.56 -1.03 11.38
N MET A 123 -2.72 -2.10 10.60
CA MET A 123 -1.92 -2.33 9.40
C MET A 123 -2.16 -1.25 8.32
N LEU A 124 -3.39 -0.77 8.13
CA LEU A 124 -3.66 0.33 7.20
C LEU A 124 -2.99 1.63 7.67
N VAL A 125 -3.06 1.94 8.97
CA VAL A 125 -2.38 3.11 9.55
C VAL A 125 -0.86 3.00 9.37
N LEU A 126 -0.28 1.84 9.68
CA LEU A 126 1.15 1.61 9.50
C LEU A 126 1.57 1.72 8.02
N ALA A 127 0.72 1.28 7.08
CA ALA A 127 0.96 1.46 5.66
C ALA A 127 1.04 2.95 5.28
N TYR A 128 0.09 3.77 5.74
CA TYR A 128 0.15 5.22 5.52
C TYR A 128 1.37 5.86 6.20
N CYS A 129 1.74 5.43 7.41
CA CYS A 129 2.96 5.92 8.07
C CYS A 129 4.22 5.60 7.26
N GLY A 130 4.34 4.39 6.70
CA GLY A 130 5.45 4.01 5.83
C GLY A 130 5.54 4.89 4.58
N ILE A 131 4.39 5.18 3.97
CA ILE A 131 4.30 6.06 2.79
C ILE A 131 4.67 7.51 3.16
N ILE A 132 4.19 8.05 4.28
CA ILE A 132 4.56 9.40 4.75
C ILE A 132 6.08 9.47 4.95
N TRP A 133 6.66 8.46 5.59
CA TRP A 133 8.09 8.41 5.84
C TRP A 133 8.90 8.38 4.53
N ALA A 134 8.51 7.53 3.58
CA ALA A 134 9.12 7.48 2.25
C ALA A 134 9.00 8.83 1.52
N THR A 135 7.84 9.48 1.61
CA THR A 135 7.57 10.79 1.01
C THR A 135 8.43 11.90 1.61
N GLY A 136 8.67 11.87 2.93
CA GLY A 136 9.54 12.81 3.60
C GLY A 136 10.99 12.76 3.11
N HIS A 137 11.51 11.57 2.81
CA HIS A 137 12.84 11.43 2.20
C HIS A 137 12.84 11.74 0.70
N LEU A 138 11.76 11.43 -0.02
CA LEU A 138 11.60 11.81 -1.42
C LEU A 138 11.65 13.33 -1.58
N ARG A 139 10.92 14.08 -0.74
CA ARG A 139 10.95 15.56 -0.73
C ARG A 139 12.36 16.10 -0.49
N LYS A 140 13.08 15.56 0.51
CA LYS A 140 14.46 15.99 0.78
C LYS A 140 15.39 15.79 -0.42
N MET A 141 15.17 14.75 -1.23
CA MET A 141 15.91 14.59 -2.47
C MET A 141 15.40 15.50 -3.59
N HIS A 142 14.09 15.67 -3.71
CA HIS A 142 13.46 16.58 -4.67
C HIS A 142 13.99 18.02 -4.55
N ASP A 143 14.15 18.51 -3.32
CA ASP A 143 14.60 19.89 -3.07
C ASP A 143 16.12 20.10 -3.25
N ASN A 144 16.93 19.03 -3.17
CA ASN A 144 18.40 19.12 -3.10
C ASN A 144 19.16 18.51 -4.29
N TYR A 145 18.48 18.12 -5.38
CA TYR A 145 19.13 17.43 -6.52
C TYR A 145 19.54 18.39 -7.65
N MET A 146 20.82 18.32 -8.06
CA MET A 146 21.33 18.99 -9.27
C MET A 146 21.32 18.03 -10.48
N LEU A 147 20.93 18.55 -11.66
CA LEU A 147 20.79 17.83 -12.94
C LEU A 147 22.09 17.15 -13.40
N VAL A 148 21.96 15.94 -13.96
CA VAL A 148 22.95 15.36 -14.90
C VAL A 148 22.25 14.98 -16.19
N THR A 149 22.63 15.63 -17.28
CA THR A 149 22.12 15.47 -18.65
C THR A 149 22.96 14.49 -19.50
N GLU A 150 23.87 13.73 -18.90
CA GLU A 150 24.83 12.87 -19.62
C GLU A 150 24.38 11.40 -19.74
N LYS A 151 24.66 10.78 -20.91
CA LYS A 151 24.34 9.38 -21.20
C LYS A 151 25.16 8.43 -20.32
N MET A 152 24.45 7.52 -19.63
CA MET A 152 25.00 6.59 -18.65
C MET A 152 25.63 5.33 -19.29
N PRO A 153 26.69 4.75 -18.69
CA PRO A 153 27.22 3.45 -19.05
C PRO A 153 26.38 2.28 -18.48
N GLU A 154 26.52 1.11 -19.09
CA GLU A 154 25.63 -0.06 -18.95
C GLU A 154 25.53 -0.71 -17.55
N ARG A 155 24.35 -1.31 -17.35
CA ARG A 155 23.85 -2.12 -16.22
C ARG A 155 24.91 -2.94 -15.48
N ARG A 156 24.82 -2.93 -14.14
CA ARG A 156 25.44 -3.94 -13.28
C ARG A 156 24.76 -5.31 -13.52
N LYS A 157 25.55 -6.40 -13.48
CA LYS A 157 25.05 -7.76 -13.76
C LYS A 157 23.93 -8.14 -12.78
N PRO A 158 22.73 -8.50 -13.26
CA PRO A 158 21.64 -8.92 -12.39
C PRO A 158 21.95 -10.28 -11.76
N GLY A 159 21.60 -10.46 -10.49
CA GLY A 159 21.49 -11.78 -9.88
C GLY A 159 20.34 -12.58 -10.51
N ALA A 160 20.36 -13.91 -10.41
CA ALA A 160 19.34 -14.78 -11.03
C ALA A 160 17.89 -14.44 -10.60
N GLN A 161 17.70 -13.97 -9.35
CA GLN A 161 16.39 -13.51 -8.85
C GLN A 161 15.93 -12.19 -9.50
N GLU A 162 16.86 -11.32 -9.91
CA GLU A 162 16.54 -10.07 -10.59
C GLU A 162 16.14 -10.30 -12.05
N ALA A 163 16.63 -11.34 -12.70
CA ALA A 163 16.23 -11.68 -14.07
C ALA A 163 14.75 -12.09 -14.16
N LEU A 164 14.28 -12.93 -13.22
CA LEU A 164 12.88 -13.32 -13.12
C LEU A 164 11.98 -12.13 -12.73
N PHE A 165 12.43 -11.33 -11.76
CA PHE A 165 11.66 -10.16 -11.33
C PHE A 165 11.62 -9.06 -12.40
N LYS A 166 12.66 -8.93 -13.23
CA LYS A 166 12.69 -8.00 -14.38
C LYS A 166 11.66 -8.36 -15.46
N ILE A 167 11.36 -9.65 -15.65
CA ILE A 167 10.32 -10.12 -16.57
C ILE A 167 8.93 -9.81 -15.99
N ILE A 168 8.73 -10.08 -14.69
CA ILE A 168 7.45 -9.82 -13.99
C ILE A 168 7.17 -8.32 -13.85
N THR A 169 8.21 -7.51 -13.66
CA THR A 169 8.09 -6.06 -13.50
C THR A 169 7.91 -5.31 -14.81
N ASP A 170 7.95 -5.98 -15.98
CA ASP A 170 7.74 -5.30 -17.26
C ASP A 170 6.39 -4.56 -17.27
N GLU A 171 6.35 -3.34 -17.83
CA GLU A 171 5.12 -2.54 -17.85
C GLU A 171 3.99 -3.29 -18.59
N ARG A 172 4.38 -4.04 -19.63
CA ARG A 172 3.49 -4.94 -20.37
C ARG A 172 3.01 -6.10 -19.49
N SER A 173 3.91 -6.72 -18.72
CA SER A 173 3.56 -7.78 -17.77
C SER A 173 2.57 -7.29 -16.71
N VAL A 174 2.73 -6.06 -16.20
CA VAL A 174 1.80 -5.46 -15.24
C VAL A 174 0.40 -5.26 -15.84
N ILE A 175 0.31 -4.80 -17.09
CA ILE A 175 -0.98 -4.66 -17.80
C ILE A 175 -1.63 -6.03 -18.01
N VAL A 176 -0.83 -7.05 -18.40
CA VAL A 176 -1.31 -8.42 -18.56
C VAL A 176 -1.82 -8.99 -17.23
N ILE A 177 -1.10 -8.77 -16.13
CA ILE A 177 -1.53 -9.19 -14.78
C ILE A 177 -2.86 -8.54 -14.43
N LEU A 178 -3.04 -7.24 -14.65
CA LEU A 178 -4.30 -6.54 -14.41
C LEU A 178 -5.43 -7.12 -15.26
N GLY A 179 -5.19 -7.39 -16.55
CA GLY A 179 -6.16 -8.01 -17.44
C GLY A 179 -6.57 -9.42 -17.00
N VAL A 180 -5.61 -10.27 -16.66
CA VAL A 180 -5.85 -11.64 -16.16
C VAL A 180 -6.63 -11.61 -14.85
N VAL A 181 -6.25 -10.72 -13.93
CA VAL A 181 -6.97 -10.51 -12.67
C VAL A 181 -8.41 -10.08 -12.93
N PHE A 182 -8.63 -9.13 -13.85
CA PHE A 182 -9.96 -8.65 -14.19
C PHE A 182 -10.83 -9.76 -14.78
N LEU A 183 -10.29 -10.54 -15.72
CA LEU A 183 -10.98 -11.68 -16.32
C LEU A 183 -11.28 -12.77 -15.28
N TRP A 184 -10.29 -13.13 -14.47
CA TRP A 184 -10.45 -14.12 -13.41
C TRP A 184 -11.53 -13.70 -12.41
N ARG A 185 -11.46 -12.46 -11.91
CA ARG A 185 -12.46 -11.94 -10.98
C ARG A 185 -13.82 -11.89 -11.63
N SER A 186 -13.95 -11.42 -12.88
CA SER A 186 -15.24 -11.39 -13.59
C SER A 186 -15.84 -12.79 -13.79
N PHE A 187 -15.01 -13.80 -14.03
CA PHE A 187 -15.44 -15.19 -14.23
C PHE A 187 -15.98 -15.81 -12.93
N ILE A 188 -15.20 -15.82 -11.85
CA ILE A 188 -15.66 -16.36 -10.54
C ILE A 188 -16.79 -15.54 -9.91
N SER A 189 -17.05 -14.39 -10.52
CA SER A 189 -18.07 -13.45 -10.12
C SER A 189 -19.42 -13.72 -10.79
N PHE A 190 -19.43 -14.46 -11.90
CA PHE A 190 -20.63 -14.60 -12.70
C PHE A 190 -21.81 -15.22 -11.92
N ASP A 191 -21.50 -16.19 -11.06
CA ASP A 191 -22.50 -16.94 -10.28
C ASP A 191 -22.89 -16.25 -8.96
N LYS A 192 -22.40 -15.02 -8.72
CA LYS A 192 -22.62 -14.19 -7.50
C LYS A 192 -22.20 -14.84 -6.17
N GLN A 193 -21.76 -16.08 -6.20
CA GLN A 193 -21.21 -16.82 -5.07
C GLN A 193 -19.74 -17.13 -5.37
N ILE A 194 -18.85 -16.85 -4.41
CA ILE A 194 -17.44 -17.24 -4.51
C ILE A 194 -17.23 -18.43 -3.61
N VAL A 195 -16.84 -19.55 -4.22
CA VAL A 195 -16.54 -20.79 -3.51
C VAL A 195 -15.20 -20.66 -2.78
N LEU A 196 -15.01 -21.44 -1.72
CA LEU A 196 -13.79 -21.44 -0.92
C LEU A 196 -12.52 -21.49 -1.78
N TRP A 197 -12.45 -22.39 -2.76
CA TRP A 197 -11.28 -22.56 -3.60
C TRP A 197 -10.97 -21.31 -4.46
N GLU A 198 -11.98 -20.66 -5.03
CA GLU A 198 -11.81 -19.42 -5.81
C GLU A 198 -11.29 -18.26 -4.94
N CYS A 199 -11.78 -18.19 -3.70
CA CYS A 199 -11.28 -17.25 -2.70
C CYS A 199 -9.84 -17.57 -2.26
N MET A 200 -9.49 -18.85 -2.12
CA MET A 200 -8.14 -19.30 -1.79
C MET A 200 -7.15 -19.01 -2.91
N CYS A 201 -7.46 -19.34 -4.16
CA CYS A 201 -6.62 -19.04 -5.32
C CYS A 201 -6.33 -17.54 -5.42
N SER A 202 -7.37 -16.70 -5.30
CA SER A 202 -7.23 -15.24 -5.36
C SER A 202 -6.35 -14.70 -4.21
N GLY A 203 -6.54 -15.21 -2.99
CA GLY A 203 -5.74 -14.80 -1.83
C GLY A 203 -4.27 -15.25 -1.94
N ILE A 204 -4.02 -16.51 -2.33
CA ILE A 204 -2.67 -17.06 -2.52
C ILE A 204 -1.92 -16.28 -3.61
N ALA A 205 -2.56 -15.97 -4.73
CA ALA A 205 -1.95 -15.17 -5.80
C ALA A 205 -1.53 -13.78 -5.29
N LEU A 206 -2.40 -13.10 -4.52
CA LEU A 206 -2.06 -11.84 -3.87
C LEU A 206 -0.91 -11.97 -2.89
N PHE A 207 -0.87 -13.04 -2.08
CA PHE A 207 0.25 -13.28 -1.15
C PHE A 207 1.56 -13.44 -1.87
N ILE A 208 1.61 -14.29 -2.89
CA ILE A 208 2.84 -14.54 -3.65
C ILE A 208 3.32 -13.21 -4.25
N MET A 209 2.43 -12.46 -4.89
CA MET A 209 2.78 -11.16 -5.49
C MET A 209 3.32 -10.17 -4.45
N GLY A 210 2.61 -10.00 -3.33
CA GLY A 210 2.98 -9.05 -2.28
C GLY A 210 4.30 -9.40 -1.57
N TRP A 211 4.53 -10.68 -1.26
CA TRP A 211 5.75 -11.12 -0.57
C TRP A 211 6.98 -11.12 -1.48
N VAL A 212 6.83 -11.52 -2.75
CA VAL A 212 7.92 -11.45 -3.73
C VAL A 212 8.36 -10.00 -3.94
N LEU A 213 7.39 -9.08 -4.08
CA LEU A 213 7.66 -7.65 -4.20
C LEU A 213 8.33 -7.08 -2.94
N PHE A 214 7.87 -7.46 -1.74
CA PHE A 214 8.50 -7.06 -0.48
C PHE A 214 9.95 -7.53 -0.40
N GLY A 215 10.23 -8.79 -0.75
CA GLY A 215 11.58 -9.34 -0.78
C GLY A 215 12.48 -8.60 -1.76
N TYR A 216 11.97 -8.25 -2.94
CA TYR A 216 12.72 -7.49 -3.93
C TYR A 216 13.09 -6.08 -3.44
N ILE A 217 12.12 -5.31 -2.93
CA ILE A 217 12.38 -3.94 -2.44
C ILE A 217 13.29 -3.95 -1.21
N SER A 218 13.16 -4.96 -0.35
CA SER A 218 14.09 -5.17 0.76
C SER A 218 15.51 -5.46 0.28
N SER A 219 15.67 -6.23 -0.80
CA SER A 219 16.99 -6.46 -1.43
C SER A 219 17.58 -5.17 -2.00
N LEU A 220 16.77 -4.35 -2.68
CA LEU A 220 17.20 -3.05 -3.21
C LEU A 220 17.66 -2.09 -2.09
N THR A 221 17.00 -2.15 -0.93
CA THR A 221 17.38 -1.37 0.25
C THR A 221 18.82 -1.64 0.67
N VAL A 222 19.22 -2.91 0.71
CA VAL A 222 20.58 -3.33 1.12
C VAL A 222 21.63 -2.95 0.08
N ARG A 223 21.24 -2.90 -1.19
CA ARG A 223 22.13 -2.58 -2.31
C ARG A 223 22.31 -1.08 -2.54
N ALA A 224 21.42 -0.24 -2.02
CA ALA A 224 21.44 1.20 -2.23
C ALA A 224 22.65 1.87 -1.55
N VAL A 225 23.53 2.48 -2.36
CA VAL A 225 24.74 3.17 -1.86
C VAL A 225 24.41 4.48 -1.13
N ARG A 226 23.38 5.23 -1.60
CA ARG A 226 23.02 6.51 -1.00
C ARG A 226 22.00 6.30 0.15
N PRO A 227 22.29 6.77 1.37
CA PRO A 227 21.43 6.53 2.53
C PRO A 227 20.04 7.18 2.43
N SER A 228 19.90 8.26 1.65
CA SER A 228 18.59 8.89 1.41
C SER A 228 17.68 8.02 0.56
N VAL A 229 18.22 7.36 -0.48
CA VAL A 229 17.47 6.44 -1.35
C VAL A 229 17.11 5.17 -0.57
N ALA A 230 18.04 4.64 0.23
CA ALA A 230 17.81 3.50 1.12
C ALA A 230 16.62 3.74 2.06
N LYS A 231 16.47 4.94 2.62
CA LYS A 231 15.34 5.28 3.50
C LYS A 231 14.00 5.35 2.76
N ILE A 232 13.98 5.73 1.48
CA ILE A 232 12.76 5.66 0.66
C ILE A 232 12.37 4.20 0.44
N TYR A 233 13.34 3.33 0.12
CA TYR A 233 13.10 1.89 0.00
C TYR A 233 12.59 1.29 1.30
N GLN A 234 13.18 1.65 2.45
CA GLN A 234 12.73 1.18 3.77
C GLN A 234 11.30 1.58 4.08
N GLY A 235 10.93 2.85 3.84
CA GLY A 235 9.56 3.30 4.09
C GLY A 235 8.54 2.61 3.20
N PHE A 236 8.89 2.37 1.94
CA PHE A 236 8.02 1.66 1.02
C PHE A 236 7.95 0.15 1.31
N ALA A 237 9.06 -0.49 1.69
CA ALA A 237 9.08 -1.87 2.15
C ALA A 237 8.23 -2.04 3.42
N PHE A 238 8.31 -1.09 4.36
CA PHE A 238 7.47 -1.08 5.55
C PHE A 238 5.98 -0.97 5.19
N ALA A 239 5.63 -0.09 4.25
CA ALA A 239 4.25 0.03 3.77
C ALA A 239 3.75 -1.26 3.11
N LEU A 240 4.57 -1.90 2.25
CA LEU A 240 4.26 -3.18 1.64
C LEU A 240 4.09 -4.29 2.68
N PHE A 241 4.96 -4.34 3.69
CA PHE A 241 4.84 -5.30 4.78
C PHE A 241 3.51 -5.14 5.51
N ALA A 242 3.12 -3.91 5.83
CA ALA A 242 1.85 -3.63 6.48
C ALA A 242 0.65 -4.06 5.61
N VAL A 243 0.66 -3.78 4.31
CA VAL A 243 -0.41 -4.22 3.38
C VAL A 243 -0.43 -5.74 3.20
N ASN A 244 0.73 -6.41 3.18
CA ASN A 244 0.83 -7.87 3.14
C ASN A 244 0.22 -8.50 4.41
N MET A 245 0.55 -7.96 5.58
CA MET A 245 -0.02 -8.39 6.86
C MET A 245 -1.53 -8.12 6.92
N TYR A 246 -1.99 -6.99 6.40
CA TYR A 246 -3.41 -6.70 6.23
C TYR A 246 -4.10 -7.78 5.38
N ALA A 247 -3.53 -8.10 4.20
CA ALA A 247 -4.07 -9.12 3.31
C ALA A 247 -4.11 -10.49 4.00
N LEU A 248 -3.10 -10.81 4.81
CA LEU A 248 -3.00 -12.05 5.60
C LEU A 248 -4.18 -12.19 6.54
N VAL A 249 -4.39 -11.16 7.35
CA VAL A 249 -5.50 -11.13 8.31
C VAL A 249 -6.85 -11.18 7.60
N TYR A 250 -7.02 -10.40 6.52
CA TYR A 250 -8.27 -10.35 5.76
C TYR A 250 -8.64 -11.71 5.12
N TYR A 251 -7.72 -12.32 4.37
CA TYR A 251 -7.98 -13.60 3.71
C TYR A 251 -8.04 -14.75 4.69
N GLY A 252 -7.20 -14.76 5.73
CA GLY A 252 -7.26 -15.76 6.79
C GLY A 252 -8.63 -15.81 7.47
N MET A 253 -9.21 -14.65 7.78
CA MET A 253 -10.58 -14.58 8.30
C MET A 253 -11.62 -15.05 7.30
N ARG A 254 -11.48 -14.68 6.02
CA ARG A 254 -12.48 -15.07 5.03
C ARG A 254 -12.47 -16.57 4.79
N TRP A 255 -11.28 -17.19 4.74
CA TRP A 255 -11.15 -18.64 4.64
C TRP A 255 -11.71 -19.32 5.89
N TYR A 256 -11.42 -18.81 7.08
CA TYR A 256 -12.01 -19.31 8.33
C TYR A 256 -13.56 -19.25 8.28
N GLY A 257 -14.13 -18.10 7.89
CA GLY A 257 -15.57 -17.93 7.75
C GLY A 257 -16.19 -18.93 6.77
N LEU A 258 -15.59 -19.10 5.59
CA LEU A 258 -16.07 -20.03 4.57
C LEU A 258 -15.91 -21.51 4.96
N ILE A 259 -14.92 -21.86 5.78
CA ILE A 259 -14.72 -23.25 6.24
C ILE A 259 -15.70 -23.62 7.36
N TYR A 260 -15.89 -22.72 8.34
CA TYR A 260 -16.64 -23.05 9.56
C TYR A 260 -18.13 -22.65 9.52
N PHE A 261 -18.52 -21.71 8.66
CA PHE A 261 -19.90 -21.21 8.56
C PHE A 261 -20.52 -21.48 7.19
N ALA A 262 -20.05 -22.51 6.48
CA ALA A 262 -20.43 -22.88 5.11
C ALA A 262 -21.95 -23.11 4.84
N GLY A 263 -22.82 -22.99 5.86
CA GLY A 263 -24.28 -23.15 5.76
C GLY A 263 -25.11 -21.96 6.26
N ALA A 264 -24.49 -20.87 6.72
CA ALA A 264 -25.22 -19.63 6.92
C ALA A 264 -25.21 -18.90 5.58
N GLU A 265 -26.31 -18.99 4.83
CA GLU A 265 -26.59 -18.07 3.74
C GLU A 265 -26.61 -16.66 4.33
N GLU A 266 -25.45 -16.00 4.42
CA GLU A 266 -25.40 -14.54 4.43
C GLU A 266 -26.19 -14.15 3.19
N ALA A 267 -27.43 -13.72 3.37
CA ALA A 267 -28.28 -13.20 2.31
C ALA A 267 -27.53 -12.02 1.70
N LEU A 268 -26.71 -12.33 0.69
CA LEU A 268 -25.73 -11.43 0.12
C LEU A 268 -26.49 -10.27 -0.49
N VAL A 269 -26.39 -9.11 0.14
CA VAL A 269 -26.81 -7.85 -0.47
C VAL A 269 -26.07 -7.74 -1.81
N PRO A 270 -26.75 -7.51 -2.95
CA PRO A 270 -26.14 -7.53 -4.28
C PRO A 270 -24.89 -6.65 -4.44
N LEU A 271 -24.75 -5.61 -3.60
CA LEU A 271 -23.62 -4.67 -3.57
C LEU A 271 -22.35 -5.22 -2.91
N ASP A 272 -22.47 -6.14 -1.95
CA ASP A 272 -21.32 -6.68 -1.19
C ASP A 272 -20.33 -7.39 -2.10
N PHE A 273 -20.88 -8.02 -3.13
CA PHE A 273 -20.16 -8.71 -4.16
C PHE A 273 -19.28 -7.77 -4.99
N LEU A 274 -19.86 -6.68 -5.52
CA LEU A 274 -19.17 -5.71 -6.35
C LEU A 274 -18.06 -5.00 -5.57
N PHE A 275 -18.38 -4.56 -4.35
CA PHE A 275 -17.40 -3.89 -3.48
C PHE A 275 -16.28 -4.82 -3.01
N ARG A 276 -16.53 -6.12 -2.91
CA ARG A 276 -15.49 -7.12 -2.66
C ARG A 276 -14.53 -7.22 -3.85
N ASP A 277 -15.01 -7.23 -5.09
CA ASP A 277 -14.15 -7.19 -6.28
C ASP A 277 -13.35 -5.90 -6.36
N VAL A 278 -13.99 -4.75 -6.12
CA VAL A 278 -13.30 -3.46 -6.09
C VAL A 278 -12.17 -3.47 -5.07
N ARG A 279 -12.39 -3.98 -3.85
CA ARG A 279 -11.34 -4.14 -2.84
C ARG A 279 -10.19 -5.02 -3.32
N TYR A 280 -10.48 -6.13 -3.99
CA TYR A 280 -9.45 -6.98 -4.59
C TYR A 280 -8.63 -6.24 -5.64
N PHE A 281 -9.32 -5.57 -6.58
CA PHE A 281 -8.68 -4.81 -7.64
C PHE A 281 -7.81 -3.70 -7.10
N MET A 282 -8.24 -2.98 -6.06
CA MET A 282 -7.42 -1.94 -5.46
C MET A 282 -6.13 -2.46 -4.83
N LEU A 283 -6.15 -3.65 -4.20
CA LEU A 283 -4.92 -4.30 -3.71
C LEU A 283 -4.00 -4.73 -4.85
N VAL A 284 -4.56 -5.28 -5.94
CA VAL A 284 -3.77 -5.64 -7.13
C VAL A 284 -3.17 -4.40 -7.77
N ILE A 285 -3.95 -3.33 -7.95
CA ILE A 285 -3.47 -2.05 -8.48
C ILE A 285 -2.34 -1.52 -7.61
N PHE A 286 -2.49 -1.55 -6.28
CA PHE A 286 -1.43 -1.15 -5.36
C PHE A 286 -0.13 -1.96 -5.55
N TYR A 287 -0.20 -3.30 -5.67
CA TYR A 287 0.99 -4.11 -5.93
C TYR A 287 1.58 -3.85 -7.32
N CYS A 288 0.74 -3.68 -8.34
CA CYS A 288 1.15 -3.34 -9.70
C CYS A 288 1.85 -1.98 -9.77
N THR A 289 1.33 -0.96 -9.09
CA THR A 289 1.93 0.37 -9.03
C THR A 289 3.22 0.35 -8.22
N ALA A 290 3.27 -0.46 -7.16
CA ALA A 290 4.48 -0.70 -6.39
C ALA A 290 5.59 -1.40 -7.20
N ILE A 291 5.23 -2.36 -8.05
CA ILE A 291 6.12 -2.99 -9.04
C ILE A 291 6.70 -1.93 -9.98
N VAL A 292 5.85 -1.09 -10.59
CA VAL A 292 6.31 -0.03 -11.48
C VAL A 292 7.18 0.99 -10.73
N LEU A 293 6.80 1.36 -9.51
CA LEU A 293 7.57 2.29 -8.67
C LEU A 293 8.97 1.75 -8.36
N SER A 294 9.10 0.44 -8.13
CA SER A 294 10.39 -0.18 -7.83
C SER A 294 11.42 0.02 -8.95
N LYS A 295 10.99 0.02 -10.22
CA LYS A 295 11.85 0.34 -11.37
C LYS A 295 12.30 1.80 -11.39
N TYR A 296 11.41 2.72 -11.08
CA TYR A 296 11.76 4.14 -11.00
C TYR A 296 12.72 4.41 -9.84
N LEU A 297 12.56 3.70 -8.72
CA LEU A 297 13.48 3.77 -7.59
C LEU A 297 14.84 3.17 -7.96
N GLU A 298 14.87 2.04 -8.67
CA GLU A 298 16.11 1.42 -9.15
C GLU A 298 16.87 2.40 -10.05
N LYS A 299 16.19 2.97 -11.04
CA LYS A 299 16.76 4.02 -11.90
C LYS A 299 17.30 5.18 -11.06
N ALA A 300 16.52 5.71 -10.11
CA ALA A 300 16.95 6.78 -9.21
C ALA A 300 18.21 6.43 -8.39
N SER A 301 18.34 5.17 -7.96
CA SER A 301 19.52 4.70 -7.24
C SER A 301 20.77 4.64 -8.13
N GLU A 302 20.62 4.23 -9.39
CA GLU A 302 21.70 4.21 -10.38
C GLU A 302 22.21 5.63 -10.67
N GLU A 303 21.32 6.61 -10.85
CA GLU A 303 21.72 8.01 -11.07
C GLU A 303 22.49 8.57 -9.86
N CYS A 304 22.06 8.23 -8.64
CA CYS A 304 22.75 8.63 -7.41
C CYS A 304 24.14 8.00 -7.29
N GLU A 305 24.30 6.72 -7.65
CA GLU A 305 25.59 6.04 -7.61
C GLU A 305 26.58 6.62 -8.61
N TYR A 306 26.10 6.99 -9.80
CA TYR A 306 26.91 7.64 -10.82
C TYR A 306 27.47 8.97 -10.32
N LEU A 307 26.64 9.80 -9.66
CA LEU A 307 27.07 11.06 -9.07
C LEU A 307 28.20 10.90 -8.05
N ILE A 308 28.04 9.97 -7.11
CA ILE A 308 29.04 9.72 -6.06
C ILE A 308 30.39 9.32 -6.68
N LYS A 309 30.38 8.48 -7.72
CA LYS A 309 31.61 8.05 -8.42
C LYS A 309 32.27 9.17 -9.22
N LYS A 310 31.50 10.15 -9.71
CA LYS A 310 32.01 11.31 -10.43
C LYS A 310 32.65 12.30 -9.46
N GLU A 311 31.98 12.60 -8.35
CA GLU A 311 32.51 13.45 -7.28
C GLU A 311 33.78 12.87 -6.64
N SER A 312 33.88 11.54 -6.49
CA SER A 312 35.09 10.91 -5.95
C SER A 312 36.30 10.90 -6.90
N LYS A 313 36.12 11.29 -8.17
CA LYS A 313 37.16 11.32 -9.20
C LYS A 313 37.57 12.75 -9.60
N ALA A 314 36.85 13.76 -9.12
CA ALA A 314 37.17 15.18 -9.28
C ALA A 314 38.01 15.65 -8.08
#